data_AF-A0A9E2M1P1-F1
#
_entry.id   AF-A0A9E2M1P1-F1
#
_cell.length_a   1.000
_cell.length_b   1.000
_cell.length_c   1.000
_cell.angle_alpha   90.00
_cell.angle_beta   90.00
_cell.angle_gamma   90.00
#
_symmetry.space_group_name_H-M   'P 1'
#
loop_
_entity.id
_entity.type
_entity.pdbx_description
1 polymer ?
#
loop_
_entity_poly.entity_id
_entity_poly.type
_entity_poly.pdbx_seq_one_letter_code
_entity_poly.pdbx_strand_id
1 'polypeptide(L)'
;MAKKRETKSKKDRSPKVKKGSFDEILSYVKSLAIAFLMVLPLKHFVIEGYRVPTGSMENTILIGDFLLANKFIYGARIPFSDMRLPAIRDPRPGDVVIFKFPLDPSLNYVKRCVAGPGQTVQLKNKVVYVDGKRFEDDAFTKYSDMSEPEKGSQAWNRDNFGPYRVPADQFFMMGDNRDHSYDSRFWGCVPRENILGKALFLYLSWGEDSNAPAISLSNPLSMTHSLLYNFVNFYDRVRWNRLGMPVS
;
A
#
# COMPACT_ATOMS: atom_id res chain seq x y z
N MET A 1 -6.36 -77.27 53.27
CA MET A 1 -7.32 -76.14 53.45
C MET A 1 -6.77 -74.90 52.74
N ALA A 2 -7.63 -74.23 51.93
CA ALA A 2 -7.60 -72.84 51.40
C ALA A 2 -6.27 -72.30 50.81
N LYS A 3 -6.09 -71.88 49.54
CA LYS A 3 -6.87 -71.11 48.53
C LYS A 3 -7.14 -69.63 48.89
N LYS A 4 -6.31 -68.69 48.38
CA LYS A 4 -6.70 -67.35 47.89
C LYS A 4 -5.47 -66.66 47.26
N ARG A 5 -5.32 -66.70 45.92
CA ARG A 5 -5.84 -65.74 44.91
C ARG A 5 -5.00 -64.45 44.82
N GLU A 6 -4.07 -64.47 43.86
CA GLU A 6 -3.54 -63.28 43.20
C GLU A 6 -4.68 -62.43 42.62
N THR A 7 -4.71 -61.15 42.97
CA THR A 7 -5.48 -60.14 42.23
C THR A 7 -4.52 -59.37 41.34
N LYS A 8 -4.41 -59.80 40.07
CA LYS A 8 -3.80 -59.01 38.99
C LYS A 8 -4.67 -57.79 38.72
N SER A 9 -4.11 -56.60 38.96
CA SER A 9 -4.64 -55.33 38.50
C SER A 9 -4.72 -55.34 36.96
N LYS A 10 -5.94 -55.25 36.42
CA LYS A 10 -6.20 -55.08 34.99
C LYS A 10 -5.66 -53.71 34.57
N LYS A 11 -4.50 -53.72 33.92
CA LYS A 11 -3.97 -52.57 33.17
C LYS A 11 -4.94 -52.25 32.05
N ASP A 12 -5.70 -51.18 32.23
CA ASP A 12 -6.60 -50.59 31.25
C ASP A 12 -5.77 -50.27 29.98
N ARG A 13 -5.93 -51.10 28.94
CA ARG A 13 -5.33 -50.90 27.63
C ARG A 13 -6.44 -50.37 26.72
N SER A 14 -6.69 -49.07 26.80
CA SER A 14 -7.40 -48.36 25.74
C SER A 14 -6.71 -48.63 24.40
N PRO A 15 -7.40 -49.10 23.35
CA PRO A 15 -6.76 -49.44 22.09
C PRO A 15 -6.22 -48.16 21.45
N LYS A 16 -4.92 -48.11 21.17
CA LYS A 16 -4.33 -47.08 20.31
C LYS A 16 -4.89 -47.28 18.90
N VAL A 17 -5.91 -46.51 18.55
CA VAL A 17 -6.47 -46.45 17.19
C VAL A 17 -5.33 -46.07 16.24
N LYS A 18 -4.98 -46.96 15.32
CA LYS A 18 -4.03 -46.67 14.25
C LYS A 18 -4.69 -45.64 13.33
N LYS A 19 -4.28 -44.36 13.44
CA LYS A 19 -4.71 -43.31 12.51
C LYS A 19 -4.40 -43.78 11.08
N GLY A 20 -5.41 -43.79 10.21
CA GLY A 20 -5.20 -44.12 8.81
C GLY A 20 -4.42 -43.01 8.11
N SER A 21 -3.72 -43.34 7.01
CA SER A 21 -3.07 -42.36 6.13
C SER A 21 -4.03 -41.22 5.73
N PHE A 22 -5.34 -41.51 5.62
CA PHE A 22 -6.40 -40.52 5.39
C PHE A 22 -6.62 -39.54 6.57
N ASP A 23 -6.54 -40.01 7.82
CA ASP A 23 -6.70 -39.14 9.00
C ASP A 23 -5.51 -38.20 9.16
N GLU A 24 -4.30 -38.66 8.78
CA GLU A 24 -3.10 -37.82 8.74
C GLU A 24 -3.22 -36.74 7.66
N ILE A 25 -3.63 -37.13 6.43
CA ILE A 25 -3.87 -36.17 5.35
C ILE A 25 -4.93 -35.15 5.74
N LEU A 26 -6.05 -35.58 6.33
CA LEU A 26 -7.11 -34.68 6.78
C LEU A 26 -6.63 -33.72 7.87
N SER A 27 -5.76 -34.17 8.77
CA SER A 27 -5.11 -33.32 9.78
C SER A 27 -4.22 -32.25 9.16
N TYR A 28 -3.42 -32.59 8.15
CA TYR A 28 -2.61 -31.62 7.42
C TYR A 28 -3.47 -30.61 6.67
N VAL A 29 -4.50 -31.07 5.96
CA VAL A 29 -5.44 -30.20 5.24
C VAL A 29 -6.14 -29.24 6.21
N LYS A 30 -6.62 -29.74 7.36
CA LYS A 30 -7.26 -28.92 8.39
C LYS A 30 -6.31 -27.86 8.95
N SER A 31 -5.06 -28.23 9.21
CA SER A 31 -4.04 -27.28 9.72
C SER A 31 -3.75 -26.19 8.67
N LEU A 32 -3.63 -26.58 7.40
CA LEU A 32 -3.46 -25.65 6.29
C LEU A 32 -4.67 -24.71 6.16
N ALA A 33 -5.89 -25.25 6.24
CA ALA A 33 -7.12 -24.48 6.17
C ALA A 33 -7.23 -23.46 7.31
N ILE A 34 -6.86 -23.83 8.54
CA ILE A 34 -6.80 -22.91 9.68
C ILE A 34 -5.77 -21.80 9.43
N ALA A 35 -4.57 -22.14 8.93
CA ALA A 35 -3.56 -21.14 8.58
C ALA A 35 -4.08 -20.16 7.51
N PHE A 36 -4.71 -20.66 6.44
CA PHE A 36 -5.35 -19.82 5.43
C PHE A 36 -6.46 -18.94 6.03
N LEU A 37 -7.32 -19.50 6.88
CA LEU A 37 -8.42 -18.77 7.52
C LEU A 37 -7.92 -17.66 8.46
N MET A 38 -6.73 -17.82 9.05
CA MET A 38 -6.09 -16.74 9.83
C MET A 38 -5.42 -15.69 8.94
N VAL A 39 -4.76 -16.09 7.84
CA VAL A 39 -4.02 -15.17 6.96
C VAL A 39 -4.94 -14.37 6.05
N LEU A 40 -6.05 -14.94 5.59
CA LEU A 40 -6.97 -14.28 4.65
C LEU A 40 -7.57 -12.98 5.21
N PRO A 41 -8.11 -12.92 6.45
CA PRO A 41 -8.56 -11.68 7.05
C PRO A 41 -7.41 -10.67 7.21
N LEU A 42 -6.24 -11.12 7.64
CA LEU A 42 -5.07 -10.25 7.78
C LEU A 42 -4.69 -9.59 6.44
N LYS A 43 -4.63 -10.40 5.37
CA LYS A 43 -4.34 -9.93 4.01
C LYS A 43 -5.44 -9.03 3.46
N HIS A 44 -6.70 -9.33 3.75
CA HIS A 44 -7.82 -8.56 3.19
C HIS A 44 -8.01 -7.21 3.91
N PHE A 45 -7.93 -7.22 5.24
CA PHE A 45 -8.32 -6.08 6.07
C PHE A 45 -7.16 -5.27 6.65
N VAL A 46 -5.96 -5.83 6.74
CA VAL A 46 -4.85 -5.17 7.44
C VAL A 46 -3.75 -4.76 6.46
N ILE A 47 -3.24 -5.70 5.67
CA ILE A 47 -1.99 -5.53 4.92
C ILE A 47 -2.18 -5.82 3.43
N GLU A 48 -1.84 -4.85 2.58
CA GLU A 48 -1.74 -5.06 1.13
C GLU A 48 -0.45 -4.46 0.57
N GLY A 49 0.14 -5.15 -0.41
CA GLY A 49 1.32 -4.71 -1.14
C GLY A 49 0.95 -3.97 -2.42
N TYR A 50 1.58 -2.83 -2.67
CA TYR A 50 1.40 -2.05 -3.89
C TYR A 50 2.75 -1.79 -4.57
N ARG A 51 2.81 -1.94 -5.90
CA ARG A 51 3.97 -1.54 -6.70
C ARG A 51 3.82 -0.09 -7.15
N VAL A 52 4.91 0.67 -7.13
CA VAL A 52 4.92 2.08 -7.52
C VAL A 52 5.53 2.23 -8.92
N PRO A 53 4.73 2.64 -9.93
CA PRO A 53 5.20 2.76 -11.31
C PRO A 53 5.60 4.19 -11.70
N THR A 54 5.37 5.20 -10.86
CA THR A 54 5.61 6.62 -11.22
C THR A 54 6.48 7.34 -10.19
N GLY A 55 7.22 8.36 -10.63
CA GLY A 55 8.07 9.22 -9.80
C GLY A 55 7.36 10.45 -9.20
N SER A 56 6.03 10.43 -9.07
CA SER A 56 5.29 11.58 -8.53
C SER A 56 5.52 11.82 -7.01
N MET A 57 6.04 10.80 -6.32
CA MET A 57 6.41 10.83 -4.91
C MET A 57 7.93 10.70 -4.73
N GLU A 58 8.72 11.05 -5.75
CA GLU A 58 10.18 10.92 -5.75
C GLU A 58 10.83 11.64 -4.54
N ASN A 59 12.00 11.16 -4.09
CA ASN A 59 12.64 11.36 -2.78
C ASN A 59 12.00 10.57 -1.62
N THR A 60 10.68 10.46 -1.56
CA THR A 60 9.99 9.58 -0.58
C THR A 60 9.93 8.15 -1.10
N ILE A 61 9.35 7.98 -2.29
CA ILE A 61 9.06 6.71 -2.95
C ILE A 61 9.58 6.78 -4.38
N LEU A 62 10.42 5.82 -4.76
CA LEU A 62 11.02 5.72 -6.08
C LEU A 62 10.25 4.76 -6.98
N ILE A 63 10.43 4.90 -8.29
CA ILE A 63 9.94 3.93 -9.26
C ILE A 63 10.59 2.57 -8.95
N GLY A 64 9.75 1.53 -8.93
CA GLY A 64 10.15 0.17 -8.57
C GLY A 64 10.11 -0.14 -7.07
N ASP A 65 9.71 0.80 -6.24
CA ASP A 65 9.40 0.53 -4.84
C ASP A 65 8.10 -0.25 -4.70
N PHE A 66 8.06 -1.09 -3.66
CA PHE A 66 6.87 -1.82 -3.23
C PHE A 66 6.51 -1.41 -1.80
N LEU A 67 5.29 -0.90 -1.65
CA LEU A 67 4.76 -0.32 -0.43
C LEU A 67 3.89 -1.34 0.30
N LEU A 68 4.03 -1.38 1.62
CA LEU A 68 3.04 -2.04 2.48
C LEU A 68 2.04 -1.03 3.01
N ALA A 69 0.76 -1.29 2.85
CA ALA A 69 -0.32 -0.40 3.25
C ALA A 69 -1.12 -0.93 4.43
N ASN A 70 -1.45 -0.04 5.37
CA ASN A 70 -2.42 -0.29 6.44
C ASN A 70 -3.80 0.18 5.99
N LYS A 71 -4.70 -0.78 5.73
CA LYS A 71 -6.09 -0.50 5.36
C LYS A 71 -6.98 -0.23 6.57
N PHE A 72 -6.66 -0.85 7.70
CA PHE A 72 -7.49 -0.83 8.90
C PHE A 72 -7.66 0.58 9.46
N ILE A 73 -6.60 1.41 9.42
CA ILE A 73 -6.63 2.77 9.97
C ILE A 73 -7.71 3.66 9.35
N TYR A 74 -7.99 3.49 8.04
CA TYR A 74 -8.99 4.24 7.29
C TYR A 74 -10.27 3.44 7.03
N GLY A 75 -10.48 2.33 7.72
CA GLY A 75 -11.66 1.46 7.54
C GLY A 75 -11.55 0.65 6.25
N ALA A 76 -11.15 -0.62 6.38
CA ALA A 76 -10.99 -1.51 5.24
C ALA A 76 -12.35 -1.88 4.60
N ARG A 77 -12.36 -2.06 3.27
CA ARG A 77 -13.56 -2.48 2.53
C ARG A 77 -13.80 -3.98 2.72
N ILE A 78 -15.03 -4.34 3.04
CA ILE A 78 -15.44 -5.73 3.19
C ILE A 78 -15.50 -6.37 1.78
N PRO A 79 -14.92 -7.57 1.59
CA PRO A 79 -14.92 -8.21 0.27
C PRO A 79 -16.36 -8.49 -0.15
N PHE A 80 -16.64 -8.39 -1.45
CA PHE A 80 -17.96 -8.64 -2.04
C PHE A 80 -19.09 -7.71 -1.55
N SER A 81 -18.76 -6.57 -0.94
CA SER A 81 -19.74 -5.56 -0.54
C SER A 81 -19.20 -4.14 -0.67
N ASP A 82 -20.11 -3.17 -0.61
CA ASP A 82 -19.78 -1.74 -0.58
C ASP A 82 -19.57 -1.22 0.84
N MET A 83 -19.74 -2.08 1.85
CA MET A 83 -19.57 -1.73 3.25
C MET A 83 -18.10 -1.63 3.63
N ARG A 84 -17.81 -0.74 4.58
CA ARG A 84 -16.48 -0.55 5.16
C ARG A 84 -16.53 -0.82 6.65
N LEU A 85 -15.44 -1.36 7.18
CA LEU A 85 -15.23 -1.41 8.62
C LEU A 85 -15.14 0.01 9.18
N PRO A 86 -15.50 0.23 10.45
CA PRO A 86 -15.30 1.51 11.11
C PRO A 86 -13.85 1.96 10.99
N ALA A 87 -13.64 3.19 10.53
CA ALA A 87 -12.31 3.78 10.47
C ALA A 87 -11.88 4.22 11.87
N ILE A 88 -10.61 4.03 12.21
CA ILE A 88 -10.04 4.59 13.44
C ILE A 88 -9.96 6.11 13.33
N ARG A 89 -9.58 6.60 12.15
CA ARG A 89 -9.48 8.02 11.83
C ARG A 89 -9.50 8.24 10.33
N ASP A 90 -9.63 9.49 9.92
CA ASP A 90 -9.43 9.90 8.53
C ASP A 90 -7.96 10.22 8.21
N PRO A 91 -7.59 10.27 6.92
CA PRO A 91 -6.31 10.81 6.48
C PRO A 91 -6.05 12.19 7.07
N ARG A 92 -4.84 12.38 7.60
CA ARG A 92 -4.40 13.66 8.17
C ARG A 92 -3.38 14.30 7.23
N PRO A 93 -3.23 15.64 7.28
CA PRO A 93 -2.15 16.31 6.60
C PRO A 93 -0.79 15.65 6.92
N GLY A 94 -0.01 15.36 5.88
CA GLY A 94 1.25 14.63 5.97
C GLY A 94 1.16 13.12 5.74
N ASP A 95 0.00 12.48 5.89
CA ASP A 95 -0.11 11.04 5.61
C ASP A 95 0.12 10.74 4.12
N VAL A 96 0.92 9.71 3.81
CA VAL A 96 0.98 9.14 2.46
C VAL A 96 -0.14 8.12 2.28
N VAL A 97 -1.02 8.40 1.34
CA VAL A 97 -2.30 7.72 1.17
C VAL A 97 -2.36 7.02 -0.18
N ILE A 98 -2.83 5.78 -0.16
CA ILE A 98 -3.15 4.99 -1.35
C ILE A 98 -4.66 5.07 -1.57
N PHE A 99 -5.08 5.40 -2.78
CA PHE A 99 -6.49 5.56 -3.14
C PHE A 99 -6.75 5.19 -4.60
N LYS A 100 -8.01 4.89 -4.92
CA LYS A 100 -8.47 4.73 -6.31
C LYS A 100 -8.59 6.10 -6.98
N PHE A 101 -8.01 6.26 -8.16
CA PHE A 101 -8.08 7.51 -8.89
C PHE A 101 -9.55 7.88 -9.20
N PRO A 102 -10.04 9.08 -8.84
CA PRO A 102 -11.45 9.42 -8.97
C PRO A 102 -12.00 9.40 -10.40
N LEU A 103 -11.18 9.74 -11.41
CA LEU A 103 -11.62 9.75 -12.81
C LEU A 103 -11.53 8.37 -13.47
N ASP A 104 -10.68 7.48 -12.96
CA ASP A 104 -10.57 6.09 -13.39
C ASP A 104 -10.26 5.16 -12.20
N PRO A 105 -11.29 4.57 -11.57
CA PRO A 105 -11.14 3.71 -10.39
C PRO A 105 -10.39 2.39 -10.63
N SER A 106 -10.01 2.07 -11.88
CA SER A 106 -9.14 0.94 -12.20
C SER A 106 -7.68 1.20 -11.81
N LEU A 107 -7.31 2.47 -11.63
CA LEU A 107 -5.96 2.91 -11.28
C LEU A 107 -5.86 3.26 -9.79
N ASN A 108 -4.76 2.82 -9.17
CA ASN A 108 -4.41 3.18 -7.80
C ASN A 108 -3.32 4.24 -7.80
N TYR A 109 -3.51 5.31 -7.03
CA TYR A 109 -2.58 6.40 -6.88
C TYR A 109 -2.05 6.45 -5.45
N VAL A 110 -0.81 6.92 -5.32
CA VAL A 110 -0.17 7.22 -4.04
C VAL A 110 0.20 8.69 -4.04
N LYS A 111 -0.27 9.43 -3.03
CA LYS A 111 -0.03 10.86 -2.83
C LYS A 111 0.00 11.20 -1.35
N ARG A 112 0.50 12.38 -1.00
CA ARG A 112 0.42 12.93 0.35
C ARG A 112 -0.88 13.68 0.54
N CYS A 113 -1.55 13.44 1.68
CA CYS A 113 -2.68 14.24 2.11
C CYS A 113 -2.18 15.61 2.56
N VAL A 114 -2.64 16.67 1.90
CA VAL A 114 -2.29 18.05 2.26
C VAL A 114 -3.38 18.69 3.12
N ALA A 115 -4.65 18.41 2.80
CA ALA A 115 -5.78 18.95 3.55
C ALA A 115 -6.96 17.98 3.57
N GLY A 116 -7.68 17.96 4.69
CA GLY A 116 -8.91 17.19 4.89
C GLY A 116 -10.18 18.03 4.75
N PRO A 117 -11.35 17.44 5.06
CA PRO A 117 -12.65 18.08 4.91
C PRO A 117 -12.75 19.44 5.60
N GLY A 118 -13.31 20.43 4.90
CA GLY A 118 -13.59 21.77 5.43
C GLY A 118 -12.39 22.71 5.49
N GLN A 119 -11.16 22.21 5.34
CA GLN A 119 -9.95 23.01 5.26
C GLN A 119 -9.85 23.74 3.91
N THR A 120 -9.12 24.85 3.87
CA THR A 120 -8.89 25.64 2.65
C THR A 120 -7.45 25.52 2.19
N VAL A 121 -7.24 25.08 0.95
CA VAL A 121 -5.93 24.97 0.32
C VAL A 121 -5.71 26.16 -0.60
N GLN A 122 -4.52 26.75 -0.54
CA GLN A 122 -4.08 27.78 -1.47
C GLN A 122 -2.61 27.55 -1.81
N LEU A 123 -2.27 27.65 -3.09
CA LEU A 123 -0.88 27.68 -3.55
C LEU A 123 -0.58 29.10 -4.03
N LYS A 124 0.53 29.67 -3.56
CA LYS A 124 1.07 30.94 -4.06
C LYS A 124 2.53 30.73 -4.40
N ASN A 125 2.88 30.88 -5.68
CA ASN A 125 4.25 30.76 -6.16
C ASN A 125 4.92 29.47 -5.65
N LYS A 126 4.28 28.32 -5.90
CA LYS A 126 4.69 26.97 -5.47
C LYS A 126 4.58 26.67 -3.98
N VAL A 127 4.38 27.67 -3.11
CA VAL A 127 4.23 27.46 -1.67
C VAL A 127 2.78 27.11 -1.33
N VAL A 128 2.59 25.99 -0.65
CA VAL A 128 1.28 25.51 -0.19
C VAL A 128 0.91 26.16 1.15
N TYR A 129 -0.33 26.58 1.26
CA TYR A 129 -0.96 27.10 2.47
C TYR A 129 -2.23 26.31 2.75
N VAL A 130 -2.44 25.91 4.00
CA VAL A 130 -3.66 25.25 4.48
C VAL A 130 -4.23 26.10 5.62
N ASP A 131 -5.48 26.52 5.47
CA ASP A 131 -6.17 27.44 6.40
C ASP A 131 -5.36 28.73 6.66
N GLY A 132 -4.70 29.24 5.62
CA GLY A 132 -3.85 30.43 5.66
C GLY A 132 -2.47 30.23 6.28
N LYS A 133 -2.18 29.07 6.87
CA LYS A 133 -0.85 28.73 7.41
C LYS A 133 -0.03 28.04 6.34
N ARG A 134 1.26 28.37 6.24
CA ARG A 134 2.19 27.65 5.36
C ARG A 134 2.17 26.17 5.73
N PHE A 135 1.90 25.31 4.77
CA PHE A 135 2.05 23.88 4.94
C PHE A 135 3.54 23.58 4.95
N GLU A 136 4.04 23.02 6.04
CA GLU A 136 5.44 22.63 6.12
C GLU A 136 5.68 21.50 5.14
N ASP A 137 6.43 21.81 4.10
CA ASP A 137 6.92 20.80 3.18
C ASP A 137 7.79 19.82 3.96
N ASP A 138 7.49 18.53 3.80
CA ASP A 138 8.33 17.44 4.26
C ASP A 138 9.74 17.59 3.66
N ALA A 139 10.76 17.13 4.38
CA ALA A 139 12.14 16.96 3.91
C ALA A 139 12.25 16.28 2.53
N PHE A 140 11.26 15.47 2.15
CA PHE A 140 11.24 14.81 0.84
C PHE A 140 10.57 15.60 -0.29
N THR A 141 9.96 16.76 0.00
CA THR A 141 9.31 17.58 -1.05
C THR A 141 10.34 18.05 -2.06
N LYS A 142 10.07 17.80 -3.35
CA LYS A 142 10.95 18.12 -4.48
C LYS A 142 10.30 19.17 -5.38
N TYR A 143 11.06 20.23 -5.64
CA TYR A 143 10.81 21.17 -6.72
C TYR A 143 11.98 21.06 -7.70
N SER A 144 11.74 20.54 -8.90
CA SER A 144 12.75 20.38 -9.95
C SER A 144 12.78 21.57 -10.90
N ASP A 145 11.66 22.28 -11.02
CA ASP A 145 11.54 23.42 -11.91
C ASP A 145 11.92 24.69 -11.16
N MET A 146 13.11 25.20 -11.50
CA MET A 146 13.71 26.40 -10.93
C MET A 146 13.20 27.69 -11.59
N SER A 147 12.32 27.59 -12.60
CA SER A 147 11.71 28.79 -13.17
C SER A 147 10.91 29.52 -12.10
N GLU A 148 11.06 30.85 -12.08
CA GLU A 148 10.19 31.66 -11.24
C GLU A 148 8.76 31.47 -11.74
N PRO A 149 7.81 31.10 -10.86
CA PRO A 149 6.41 31.06 -11.25
C PRO A 149 6.01 32.44 -11.76
N GLU A 150 5.19 32.49 -12.80
CA GLU A 150 4.72 33.74 -13.39
C GLU A 150 4.05 34.60 -12.31
N LYS A 151 4.78 35.60 -11.82
CA LYS A 151 4.37 36.43 -10.70
C LYS A 151 3.08 37.16 -11.08
N GLY A 152 2.01 36.90 -10.31
CA GLY A 152 0.72 37.55 -10.51
C GLY A 152 -0.25 36.81 -11.43
N SER A 153 0.10 35.64 -11.95
CA SER A 153 -0.86 34.77 -12.65
C SER A 153 -2.00 34.38 -11.71
N GLN A 154 -3.19 34.93 -11.96
CA GLN A 154 -4.43 34.59 -11.24
C GLN A 154 -5.06 33.29 -11.76
N ALA A 155 -4.49 32.69 -12.80
CA ALA A 155 -4.98 31.45 -13.37
C ALA A 155 -4.63 30.27 -12.46
N TRP A 156 -5.61 29.42 -12.18
CA TRP A 156 -5.35 28.16 -11.49
C TRP A 156 -4.44 27.29 -12.37
N ASN A 157 -3.25 27.05 -11.86
CA ASN A 157 -2.22 26.26 -12.49
C ASN A 157 -1.44 25.45 -11.43
N ARG A 158 -0.35 24.81 -11.86
CA ARG A 158 0.50 23.97 -11.03
C ARG A 158 1.09 24.73 -9.81
N ASP A 159 1.39 26.02 -9.97
CA ASP A 159 2.17 26.83 -9.04
C ASP A 159 1.31 27.84 -8.25
N ASN A 160 0.15 28.20 -8.79
CA ASN A 160 -0.84 29.08 -8.18
C ASN A 160 -2.22 28.43 -8.25
N PHE A 161 -2.84 28.15 -7.09
CA PHE A 161 -4.11 27.42 -7.02
C PHE A 161 -4.94 27.91 -5.84
N GLY A 162 -6.26 27.90 -5.99
CA GLY A 162 -7.17 28.28 -4.92
C GLY A 162 -7.24 29.79 -4.66
N PRO A 163 -7.82 30.23 -3.52
CA PRO A 163 -8.23 29.38 -2.40
C PRO A 163 -9.34 28.39 -2.79
N TYR A 164 -9.18 27.15 -2.35
CA TYR A 164 -10.11 26.05 -2.61
C TYR A 164 -10.50 25.40 -1.30
N ARG A 165 -11.79 25.40 -0.97
CA ARG A 165 -12.29 24.76 0.24
C ARG A 165 -12.60 23.29 -0.04
N VAL A 166 -11.96 22.40 0.70
CA VAL A 166 -12.14 20.95 0.56
C VAL A 166 -13.58 20.58 0.98
N PRO A 167 -14.36 19.91 0.11
CA PRO A 167 -15.72 19.47 0.45
C PRO A 167 -15.76 18.52 1.66
N ALA A 168 -16.95 18.35 2.23
CA ALA A 168 -17.19 17.31 3.23
C ALA A 168 -16.82 15.93 2.66
N ASP A 169 -16.24 15.06 3.50
CA ASP A 169 -15.83 13.70 3.14
C ASP A 169 -14.86 13.58 1.95
N GLN A 170 -14.07 14.63 1.68
CA GLN A 170 -13.03 14.60 0.65
C GLN A 170 -11.68 15.10 1.16
N PHE A 171 -10.63 14.80 0.41
CA PHE A 171 -9.25 15.09 0.76
C PHE A 171 -8.51 15.71 -0.42
N PHE A 172 -7.67 16.70 -0.15
CA PHE A 172 -6.77 17.28 -1.14
C PHE A 172 -5.42 16.58 -1.09
N MET A 173 -5.05 15.94 -2.21
CA MET A 173 -3.87 15.09 -2.31
C MET A 173 -2.84 15.71 -3.25
N MET A 174 -1.56 15.73 -2.86
CA MET A 174 -0.46 16.23 -3.70
C MET A 174 0.71 15.26 -3.72
N GLY A 175 1.45 15.25 -4.82
CA GLY A 175 2.71 14.51 -4.91
C GLY A 175 3.85 15.27 -4.25
N ASP A 176 4.84 14.53 -3.74
CA ASP A 176 6.06 15.12 -3.17
C ASP A 176 6.96 15.71 -4.27
N ASN A 177 6.93 15.14 -5.49
CA ASN A 177 7.50 15.75 -6.67
C ASN A 177 6.53 16.78 -7.26
N ARG A 178 6.55 18.00 -6.68
CA ARG A 178 5.53 19.04 -6.89
C ARG A 178 5.43 19.49 -8.34
N ASP A 179 6.53 19.48 -9.07
CA ASP A 179 6.56 19.91 -10.47
C ASP A 179 6.19 18.78 -11.45
N HIS A 180 6.30 17.51 -11.05
CA HIS A 180 6.01 16.32 -11.86
C HIS A 180 4.97 15.39 -11.22
N SER A 181 3.88 15.98 -10.71
CA SER A 181 2.79 15.22 -10.11
C SER A 181 1.44 15.67 -10.65
N TYR A 182 0.72 14.74 -11.28
CA TYR A 182 -0.68 14.89 -11.65
C TYR A 182 -1.57 14.52 -10.46
N ASP A 183 -2.01 15.52 -9.71
CA ASP A 183 -2.69 15.40 -8.42
C ASP A 183 -3.87 16.37 -8.28
N SER A 184 -4.38 16.61 -7.06
CA SER A 184 -5.63 17.34 -6.82
C SER A 184 -5.65 18.76 -7.39
N ARG A 185 -4.49 19.35 -7.71
CA ARG A 185 -4.40 20.63 -8.45
C ARG A 185 -5.03 20.57 -9.84
N PHE A 186 -5.09 19.38 -10.45
CA PHE A 186 -5.54 19.19 -11.83
C PHE A 186 -6.91 18.52 -11.93
N TRP A 187 -7.26 17.63 -11.01
CA TRP A 187 -8.49 16.82 -11.07
C TRP A 187 -9.41 16.96 -9.85
N GLY A 188 -9.05 17.78 -8.85
CA GLY A 188 -9.89 18.04 -7.67
C GLY A 188 -9.63 17.09 -6.49
N CYS A 189 -10.55 17.03 -5.53
CA CYS A 189 -10.38 16.25 -4.31
C CYS A 189 -10.70 14.77 -4.47
N VAL A 190 -10.18 13.96 -3.55
CA VAL A 190 -10.44 12.52 -3.47
C VAL A 190 -11.57 12.26 -2.48
N PRO A 191 -12.66 11.61 -2.90
CA PRO A 191 -13.71 11.16 -2.00
C PRO A 191 -13.23 10.11 -0.99
N ARG A 192 -13.81 10.13 0.21
CA ARG A 192 -13.44 9.23 1.32
C ARG A 192 -13.51 7.75 0.96
N GLU A 193 -14.47 7.39 0.12
CA GLU A 193 -14.74 6.03 -0.36
C GLU A 193 -13.64 5.50 -1.29
N ASN A 194 -12.89 6.39 -1.94
CA ASN A 194 -11.76 6.03 -2.80
C ASN A 194 -10.50 5.69 -2.00
N ILE A 195 -10.41 6.10 -0.73
CA ILE A 195 -9.25 5.85 0.12
C ILE A 195 -9.11 4.35 0.40
N LEU A 196 -7.93 3.79 0.15
CA LEU A 196 -7.64 2.37 0.34
C LEU A 196 -6.85 2.12 1.64
N GLY A 197 -5.83 2.92 1.93
CA GLY A 197 -5.00 2.74 3.11
C GLY A 197 -3.88 3.76 3.26
N LYS A 198 -3.21 3.72 4.41
CA LYS A 198 -1.99 4.49 4.68
C LYS A 198 -0.76 3.69 4.28
N ALA A 199 0.15 4.27 3.49
CA ALA A 199 1.45 3.65 3.25
C ALA A 199 2.26 3.64 4.55
N LEU A 200 2.88 2.50 4.88
CA LEU A 200 3.65 2.34 6.12
C LEU A 200 5.15 2.34 5.88
N PHE A 201 5.64 1.37 5.08
CA PHE A 201 7.05 1.16 4.82
C PHE A 201 7.27 0.48 3.46
N LEU A 202 8.50 0.57 2.97
CA LEU A 202 8.94 -0.13 1.75
C LEU A 202 9.33 -1.57 2.11
N TYR A 203 8.65 -2.57 1.58
CA TYR A 203 9.00 -3.98 1.85
C TYR A 203 9.91 -4.59 0.77
N LEU A 204 9.96 -3.96 -0.41
CA LEU A 204 10.89 -4.29 -1.50
C LEU A 204 11.18 -3.03 -2.30
N SER A 205 12.38 -2.90 -2.83
CA SER A 205 12.71 -1.86 -3.82
C SER A 205 13.56 -2.48 -4.91
N TRP A 206 13.10 -2.34 -6.14
CA TRP A 206 13.69 -2.99 -7.30
C TRP A 206 14.05 -1.96 -8.35
N GLY A 207 15.35 -1.84 -8.66
CA GLY A 207 15.85 -0.92 -9.67
C GLY A 207 15.33 -1.25 -11.06
N GLU A 208 14.91 -0.23 -11.81
CA GLU A 208 14.70 -0.38 -13.26
C GLU A 208 16.05 -0.67 -13.94
N ASP A 209 15.99 -1.53 -14.95
CA ASP A 209 17.15 -1.94 -15.73
C ASP A 209 16.72 -1.97 -17.18
N SER A 210 17.26 -1.05 -17.97
CA SER A 210 16.97 -0.92 -19.40
C SER A 210 17.50 -2.10 -20.22
N ASN A 211 18.43 -2.88 -19.66
CA ASN A 211 19.01 -4.05 -20.33
C ASN A 211 18.23 -5.34 -20.03
N ALA A 212 17.21 -5.29 -19.17
CA ALA A 212 16.43 -6.46 -18.80
C ALA A 212 15.69 -7.02 -20.05
N PRO A 213 15.70 -8.36 -20.27
CA PRO A 213 15.04 -8.97 -21.42
C PRO A 213 13.54 -8.68 -21.41
N ALA A 214 13.02 -8.11 -22.50
CA ALA A 214 11.59 -7.90 -22.67
C ALA A 214 10.85 -9.24 -22.79
N ILE A 215 9.71 -9.35 -22.13
CA ILE A 215 8.84 -10.52 -22.24
C ILE A 215 7.99 -10.33 -23.50
N SER A 216 8.07 -11.29 -24.43
CA SER A 216 7.26 -11.31 -25.64
C SER A 216 6.31 -12.50 -25.64
N LEU A 217 5.03 -12.24 -25.91
CA LEU A 217 4.01 -13.29 -26.08
C LEU A 217 4.28 -14.20 -27.28
N SER A 218 5.06 -13.74 -28.27
CA SER A 218 5.40 -14.52 -29.47
C SER A 218 6.59 -15.47 -29.29
N ASN A 219 7.37 -15.33 -28.21
CA ASN A 219 8.54 -16.15 -27.96
C ASN A 219 8.51 -16.72 -26.53
N PRO A 220 8.10 -18.00 -26.33
CA PRO A 220 7.98 -18.59 -24.99
C PRO A 220 9.32 -18.69 -24.24
N LEU A 221 10.45 -18.73 -24.95
CA LEU A 221 11.79 -18.71 -24.34
C LEU A 221 12.18 -17.31 -23.80
N SER A 222 11.50 -16.24 -24.24
CA SER A 222 11.75 -14.90 -23.70
C SER A 222 11.37 -14.81 -22.22
N MET A 223 10.33 -15.52 -21.79
CA MET A 223 9.89 -15.56 -20.40
C MET A 223 10.91 -16.28 -19.51
N THR A 224 11.43 -17.43 -19.95
CA THR A 224 12.44 -18.18 -19.19
C THR A 224 13.76 -17.41 -19.11
N HIS A 225 14.19 -16.78 -20.20
CA HIS A 225 15.39 -15.93 -20.20
C HIS A 225 15.23 -14.71 -19.29
N SER A 226 14.08 -14.03 -19.32
CA SER A 226 13.79 -12.89 -18.42
C SER A 226 13.75 -13.33 -16.95
N LEU A 227 13.15 -14.49 -16.64
CA LEU A 227 13.14 -15.05 -15.29
C LEU A 227 14.55 -15.37 -14.79
N LEU A 228 15.37 -16.06 -15.61
CA LEU A 228 16.75 -16.38 -15.25
C LEU A 228 17.58 -15.11 -15.05
N TYR A 229 17.45 -14.13 -15.95
CA TYR A 229 18.12 -12.84 -15.84
C TYR A 229 17.75 -12.12 -14.55
N ASN A 230 16.45 -12.02 -14.24
CA ASN A 230 15.98 -11.37 -13.01
C ASN A 230 16.41 -12.12 -11.75
N PHE A 231 16.51 -13.46 -11.81
CA PHE A 231 16.97 -14.26 -10.68
C PHE A 231 18.46 -14.04 -10.40
N VAL A 232 19.31 -14.09 -11.44
CA VAL A 232 20.76 -13.88 -11.31
C VAL A 232 21.07 -12.46 -10.84
N ASN A 233 20.39 -11.46 -11.40
CA ASN A 233 20.60 -10.07 -11.04
C ASN A 233 19.75 -9.62 -9.84
N PHE A 234 19.03 -10.53 -9.17
CA PHE A 234 18.12 -10.18 -8.09
C PHE A 234 18.82 -9.38 -7.00
N TYR A 235 19.98 -9.89 -6.55
CA TYR A 235 20.71 -9.26 -5.47
C TYR A 235 21.19 -7.86 -5.83
N ASP A 236 21.72 -7.67 -7.03
CA ASP A 236 22.26 -6.38 -7.46
C ASP A 236 21.18 -5.35 -7.80
N ARG A 237 20.00 -5.82 -8.24
CA ARG A 237 18.86 -4.95 -8.57
C ARG A 237 18.07 -4.49 -7.36
N VAL A 238 18.13 -5.24 -6.26
CA VAL A 238 17.45 -4.84 -5.02
C VAL A 238 18.19 -3.65 -4.41
N ARG A 239 17.46 -2.56 -4.19
CA ARG A 239 17.99 -1.39 -3.46
C ARG A 239 17.90 -1.67 -1.96
N TRP A 240 18.86 -2.45 -1.45
CA TRP A 240 18.87 -2.95 -0.06
C TRP A 240 18.75 -1.87 1.00
N ASN A 241 19.34 -0.70 0.75
CA ASN A 241 19.28 0.46 1.64
C ASN A 241 17.87 1.05 1.81
N ARG A 242 16.90 0.68 0.96
CA ARG A 242 15.52 1.16 1.04
C ARG A 242 14.59 0.23 1.80
N LEU A 243 14.99 -1.01 2.08
CA LEU A 243 14.13 -1.98 2.74
C LEU A 243 13.79 -1.54 4.17
N GLY A 244 12.51 -1.59 4.51
CA GLY A 244 12.00 -1.20 5.83
C GLY A 244 11.93 0.31 6.07
N MET A 245 12.32 1.15 5.10
CA MET A 245 12.21 2.61 5.27
C MET A 245 10.75 3.02 5.48
N PRO A 246 10.45 3.83 6.52
CA PRO A 246 9.12 4.35 6.73
C PRO A 246 8.73 5.30 5.61
N VAL A 247 7.44 5.32 5.30
CA VAL A 247 6.82 6.25 4.36
C VAL A 247 6.07 7.28 5.20
N SER A 248 6.82 8.26 5.73
CA SER A 248 6.32 9.32 6.60
C SER A 248 6.82 10.66 6.11
#